data_AF-A0A7J3PLS8-F1
#
_entry.id   AF-A0A7J3PLS8-F1
#
_cell.length_a   1.000
_cell.length_b   1.000
_cell.length_c   1.000
_cell.angle_alpha   90.00
_cell.angle_beta   90.00
_cell.angle_gamma   90.00
#
_symmetry.space_group_name_H-M   'P 1'
#
loop_
_entity.id
_entity.type
_entity.pdbx_description
1 polymer ?
#
loop_
_entity_poly.entity_id
_entity_poly.type
_entity_poly.pdbx_seq_one_letter_code
_entity_poly.pdbx_strand_id
1 'polypeptide(L)'
;MTGAFEKALEWIKGEVDNGKPLSTIMLTMPTFRDNELVINKIYSFNPLIIGYSGPELNIELDSKMILKVNWIAKNFGMNVVFSPPDIHILRGNEPVGVVKRDGFGASDPILLSELNRHIGRLSNQHGVKIEVKDSWIKSAKILSMHRQSRRILLVALLFIILPTSLVLSISLTYPYILGGGLIALSIPIIVFLVTSIAAYLYFRRETSISRIKIQD
;
A
#
# COMPACT_ATOMS: atom_id res chain seq x y z
N MET A 1 30.62 -4.85 -6.72
CA MET A 1 30.18 -6.02 -5.93
C MET A 1 28.84 -6.46 -6.47
N THR A 2 28.75 -7.61 -7.12
CA THR A 2 27.50 -8.18 -7.65
C THR A 2 26.67 -8.75 -6.49
N GLY A 3 25.40 -8.34 -6.39
CA GLY A 3 24.46 -8.77 -5.37
C GLY A 3 23.99 -10.21 -5.56
N ALA A 4 23.25 -10.75 -4.58
CA ALA A 4 22.79 -12.15 -4.62
C ALA A 4 21.96 -12.47 -5.88
N PHE A 5 21.18 -11.50 -6.37
CA PHE A 5 20.35 -11.66 -7.56
C PHE A 5 21.18 -11.84 -8.83
N GLU A 6 22.18 -10.99 -9.05
CA GLU A 6 23.06 -11.12 -10.22
C GLU A 6 23.85 -12.43 -10.18
N LYS A 7 24.40 -12.80 -9.02
CA LYS A 7 25.13 -14.08 -8.84
C LYS A 7 24.26 -15.29 -9.16
N ALA A 8 23.00 -15.27 -8.71
CA ALA A 8 22.06 -16.34 -9.00
C ALA A 8 21.77 -16.42 -10.50
N LEU A 9 21.56 -15.30 -11.17
CA LEU A 9 21.35 -15.28 -12.62
C LEU A 9 22.57 -15.72 -13.42
N GLU A 10 23.78 -15.28 -13.03
CA GLU A 10 25.04 -15.70 -13.65
C GLU A 10 25.25 -17.20 -13.52
N TRP A 11 24.99 -17.77 -12.33
CA TRP A 11 25.07 -19.21 -12.11
C TRP A 11 24.06 -19.97 -12.98
N ILE A 12 22.80 -19.51 -13.03
CA ILE A 12 21.76 -20.13 -13.86
C ILE A 12 22.18 -20.11 -15.33
N LYS A 13 22.65 -18.97 -15.83
CA LYS A 13 23.15 -18.83 -17.21
C LYS A 13 24.29 -19.81 -17.49
N GLY A 14 25.30 -19.86 -16.61
CA GLY A 14 26.42 -20.78 -16.75
C GLY A 14 25.98 -22.24 -16.79
N GLU A 15 25.01 -22.64 -15.97
CA GLU A 15 24.47 -24.00 -15.98
C GLU A 15 23.66 -24.32 -17.25
N VAL A 16 22.90 -23.36 -17.76
CA VAL A 16 22.18 -23.48 -19.04
C VAL A 16 23.16 -23.58 -20.21
N ASP A 17 24.20 -22.75 -20.23
CA ASP A 17 25.25 -22.75 -21.26
C ASP A 17 26.05 -24.06 -21.26
N ASN A 18 26.18 -24.71 -20.09
CA ASN A 18 26.73 -26.05 -19.93
C ASN A 18 25.76 -27.18 -20.35
N GLY A 19 24.60 -26.84 -20.94
CA GLY A 19 23.62 -27.79 -21.47
C GLY A 19 22.77 -28.50 -20.41
N LYS A 20 22.77 -28.05 -19.16
CA LYS A 20 21.94 -28.67 -18.12
C LYS A 20 20.47 -28.27 -18.31
N PRO A 21 19.53 -29.21 -18.19
CA PRO A 21 18.11 -28.90 -18.29
C PRO A 21 17.65 -28.07 -17.08
N LEU A 22 16.71 -27.15 -17.29
CA LEU A 22 16.22 -26.24 -16.24
C LEU A 22 15.74 -27.01 -15.00
N SER A 23 15.10 -28.17 -15.17
CA SER A 23 14.68 -29.02 -14.05
C SER A 23 15.83 -29.45 -13.14
N THR A 24 16.99 -29.79 -13.70
CA THR A 24 18.20 -30.11 -12.93
C THR A 24 18.71 -28.86 -12.22
N ILE A 25 18.79 -27.73 -12.92
CA ILE A 25 19.25 -26.45 -12.36
C ILE A 25 18.38 -26.01 -11.18
N MET A 26 17.06 -26.18 -11.29
CA MET A 26 16.11 -25.89 -10.21
C MET A 26 16.33 -26.74 -8.96
N LEU A 27 16.78 -27.99 -9.12
CA LEU A 27 17.03 -28.93 -8.02
C LEU A 27 18.40 -28.72 -7.37
N THR A 28 19.40 -28.32 -8.17
CA THR A 28 20.79 -28.14 -7.70
C THR A 28 21.13 -26.69 -7.37
N MET A 29 20.14 -25.79 -7.37
CA MET A 29 20.37 -24.37 -7.13
C MET A 29 21.01 -24.15 -5.75
N PRO A 30 22.22 -23.56 -5.67
CA PRO A 30 22.82 -23.22 -4.39
C PRO A 30 22.12 -22.01 -3.78
N THR A 31 22.35 -21.79 -2.49
CA THR A 31 21.82 -20.61 -1.80
C THR A 31 22.77 -19.43 -1.98
N PHE A 32 22.28 -18.36 -2.61
CA PHE A 32 22.96 -17.08 -2.73
C PHE A 32 22.46 -16.13 -1.65
N ARG A 33 23.37 -15.48 -0.92
CA ARG A 33 23.03 -14.55 0.17
C ARG A 33 23.77 -13.23 -0.01
N ASP A 34 23.04 -12.14 0.19
CA ASP A 34 23.54 -10.78 0.22
C ASP A 34 22.74 -9.95 1.22
N ASN A 35 23.36 -9.65 2.36
CA ASN A 35 22.70 -8.98 3.50
C ASN A 35 21.41 -9.71 3.93
N GLU A 36 20.26 -9.04 3.81
CA GLU A 36 18.94 -9.57 4.15
C GLU A 36 18.32 -10.41 3.01
N LEU A 37 18.89 -10.41 1.80
CA LEU A 37 18.36 -11.11 0.65
C LEU A 37 18.96 -12.51 0.53
N VAL A 38 18.11 -13.52 0.45
CA VAL A 38 18.47 -14.92 0.22
C VAL A 38 17.76 -15.39 -1.05
N ILE A 39 18.47 -16.10 -1.92
CA ILE A 39 17.91 -16.68 -3.15
C ILE A 39 18.36 -18.14 -3.23
N ASN A 40 17.39 -19.04 -3.30
CA ASN A 40 17.63 -20.49 -3.38
C ASN A 40 16.54 -21.22 -4.18
N LYS A 41 15.65 -20.49 -4.85
CA LYS A 41 14.55 -21.06 -5.61
C LYS A 41 14.43 -20.42 -6.98
N ILE A 42 14.18 -21.26 -7.98
CA ILE A 42 13.78 -20.88 -9.33
C ILE A 42 12.33 -21.28 -9.53
N TYR A 43 11.56 -20.40 -10.14
CA TYR A 43 10.20 -20.66 -10.58
C TYR A 43 10.15 -20.65 -12.11
N SER A 44 9.58 -21.70 -12.69
CA SER A 44 9.56 -21.94 -14.14
C SER A 44 8.54 -21.03 -14.86
N PHE A 45 8.84 -19.74 -14.93
CA PHE A 45 8.07 -18.72 -15.65
C PHE A 45 8.90 -18.11 -16.77
N ASN A 46 8.24 -17.40 -17.69
CA ASN A 46 8.87 -16.52 -18.67
C ASN A 46 8.29 -15.10 -18.51
N PRO A 47 9.07 -14.10 -18.04
CA PRO A 47 10.51 -14.16 -17.70
C PRO A 47 10.81 -15.07 -16.49
N LEU A 48 12.08 -15.49 -16.38
CA LEU A 48 12.52 -16.35 -15.27
C LEU A 48 12.35 -15.62 -13.94
N ILE A 49 11.72 -16.29 -12.98
CA ILE A 49 11.50 -15.76 -11.63
C ILE A 49 12.41 -16.51 -10.68
N ILE A 50 13.20 -15.78 -9.88
CA ILE A 50 14.05 -16.33 -8.83
C ILE A 50 13.68 -15.72 -7.49
N GLY A 51 13.96 -16.45 -6.41
CA GLY A 51 13.64 -15.97 -5.08
C GLY A 51 13.99 -16.95 -3.97
N TYR A 52 13.24 -16.85 -2.89
CA TYR A 52 13.48 -17.58 -1.66
C TYR A 52 12.36 -18.56 -1.39
N SER A 53 12.72 -19.77 -0.98
CA SER A 53 11.82 -20.76 -0.42
C SER A 53 12.51 -21.50 0.72
N GLY A 54 11.82 -21.67 1.84
CA GLY A 54 12.41 -22.30 3.02
C GLY A 54 11.35 -22.77 4.01
N PRO A 55 11.64 -23.79 4.83
CA PRO A 55 10.68 -24.35 5.78
C PRO A 55 10.25 -23.36 6.88
N GLU A 56 11.05 -22.31 7.09
CA GLU A 56 10.80 -21.23 8.05
C GLU A 56 9.82 -20.17 7.50
N LEU A 57 9.55 -20.19 6.19
CA LEU A 57 8.47 -19.42 5.58
C LEU A 57 7.16 -20.21 5.67
N ASN A 58 6.24 -19.73 6.52
CA ASN A 58 4.85 -20.14 6.49
C ASN A 58 3.98 -18.91 6.19
N ILE A 59 3.92 -18.54 4.92
CA ILE A 59 3.20 -17.35 4.46
C ILE A 59 1.71 -17.67 4.41
N GLU A 60 0.94 -17.04 5.30
CA GLU A 60 -0.52 -17.08 5.24
C GLU A 60 -1.02 -16.27 4.02
N LEU A 61 -1.59 -16.95 3.03
CA LEU A 61 -2.15 -16.32 1.83
C LEU A 61 -3.59 -15.86 2.07
N ASP A 62 -3.77 -14.98 3.05
CA ASP A 62 -5.04 -14.39 3.43
C ASP A 62 -5.30 -13.06 2.68
N SER A 63 -6.46 -12.44 2.94
CA SER A 63 -6.81 -11.14 2.37
C SER A 63 -5.79 -10.03 2.72
N LYS A 64 -5.13 -10.11 3.88
CA LYS A 64 -4.10 -9.12 4.27
C LYS A 64 -2.87 -9.27 3.41
N MET A 65 -2.43 -10.50 3.13
CA MET A 65 -1.33 -10.78 2.23
C MET A 65 -1.65 -10.33 0.81
N ILE A 66 -2.84 -10.63 0.30
CA ILE A 66 -3.28 -10.16 -1.02
C ILE A 66 -3.23 -8.64 -1.12
N LEU A 67 -3.76 -7.92 -0.12
CA LEU A 67 -3.71 -6.45 -0.08
C LEU A 67 -2.26 -5.93 -0.02
N LYS A 68 -1.38 -6.60 0.72
CA LYS A 68 0.03 -6.23 0.84
C LYS A 68 0.76 -6.41 -0.49
N VAL A 69 0.59 -7.56 -1.15
CA VAL A 69 1.18 -7.82 -2.47
C VAL A 69 0.61 -6.86 -3.52
N ASN A 70 -0.68 -6.56 -3.47
CA ASN A 70 -1.32 -5.56 -4.33
C ASN A 70 -0.75 -4.16 -4.13
N TRP A 71 -0.49 -3.75 -2.88
CA TRP A 71 0.16 -2.47 -2.59
C TRP A 71 1.58 -2.41 -3.17
N ILE A 72 2.37 -3.49 -3.01
CA ILE A 72 3.71 -3.58 -3.61
C ILE A 72 3.62 -3.45 -5.13
N ALA A 73 2.78 -4.27 -5.78
CA ALA A 73 2.63 -4.29 -7.23
C ALA A 73 2.19 -2.93 -7.81
N LYS A 74 1.23 -2.25 -7.16
CA LYS A 74 0.74 -0.93 -7.60
C LYS A 74 1.82 0.15 -7.59
N ASN A 75 2.75 0.10 -6.64
CA ASN A 75 3.88 1.05 -6.61
C ASN A 75 4.79 0.95 -7.84
N PHE A 76 4.72 -0.18 -8.56
CA PHE A 76 5.46 -0.41 -9.80
C PHE A 76 4.56 -0.46 -11.05
N GLY A 77 3.29 -0.04 -10.95
CA GLY A 77 2.35 -0.11 -12.07
C GLY A 77 2.02 -1.54 -12.54
N MET A 78 2.11 -2.52 -11.64
CA MET A 78 1.84 -3.94 -11.91
C MET A 78 0.47 -4.36 -11.35
N ASN A 79 -0.07 -5.44 -11.89
CA ASN A 79 -1.33 -6.04 -11.45
C ASN A 79 -1.08 -7.28 -10.58
N VAL A 80 -2.06 -7.66 -9.78
CA VAL A 80 -2.02 -8.88 -8.97
C VAL A 80 -3.19 -9.77 -9.32
N VAL A 81 -2.90 -11.05 -9.57
CA VAL A 81 -3.89 -12.11 -9.77
C VAL A 81 -3.75 -13.12 -8.67
N PHE A 82 -4.83 -13.35 -7.93
CA PHE A 82 -4.91 -14.41 -6.95
C PHE A 82 -5.45 -15.67 -7.61
N SER A 83 -4.64 -16.71 -7.66
CA SER A 83 -4.99 -18.02 -8.20
C SER A 83 -4.58 -19.08 -7.19
N PRO A 84 -5.46 -19.45 -6.24
CA PRO A 84 -5.14 -20.41 -5.21
C PRO A 84 -4.45 -21.66 -5.78
N PRO A 85 -3.29 -22.08 -5.25
CA PRO A 85 -2.71 -21.69 -3.96
C PRO A 85 -1.69 -20.53 -4.02
N ASP A 86 -1.61 -19.76 -5.11
CA ASP A 86 -0.54 -18.78 -5.34
C ASP A 86 -1.09 -17.35 -5.58
N ILE A 87 -0.25 -16.34 -5.30
CA ILE A 87 -0.48 -14.95 -5.72
C ILE A 87 0.55 -14.62 -6.81
N HIS A 88 0.09 -14.16 -7.97
CA HIS A 88 0.93 -13.78 -9.09
C HIS A 88 0.96 -12.25 -9.25
N ILE A 89 2.13 -11.71 -9.54
CA ILE A 89 2.33 -10.29 -9.90
C ILE A 89 2.60 -10.23 -11.40
N LEU A 90 1.79 -9.45 -12.11
CA LEU A 90 1.81 -9.36 -13.57
C LEU A 90 2.24 -7.96 -14.04
N ARG A 91 3.14 -7.93 -15.02
CA ARG A 91 3.43 -6.72 -15.81
C ARG A 91 2.70 -6.86 -17.15
N GLY A 92 1.59 -6.14 -17.30
CA GLY A 92 0.65 -6.41 -18.39
C GLY A 92 0.04 -7.81 -18.22
N ASN A 93 0.37 -8.74 -19.13
CA ASN A 93 -0.08 -10.14 -19.07
C ASN A 93 1.05 -11.13 -18.70
N GLU A 94 2.25 -10.64 -18.40
CA GLU A 94 3.42 -11.47 -18.11
C GLU A 94 3.63 -11.64 -16.61
N PRO A 95 3.83 -12.87 -16.11
CA PRO A 95 4.15 -13.11 -14.70
C PRO A 95 5.59 -12.69 -14.41
N VAL A 96 5.74 -11.69 -13.53
CA VAL A 96 7.04 -11.14 -13.10
C VAL A 96 7.31 -11.34 -11.62
N GLY A 97 6.33 -11.84 -10.86
CA GLY A 97 6.50 -12.20 -9.46
C GLY A 97 5.50 -13.26 -9.01
N VAL A 98 5.86 -13.99 -7.96
CA VAL A 98 5.03 -15.02 -7.35
C VAL A 98 5.20 -15.03 -5.85
N VAL A 99 4.11 -15.23 -5.11
CA VAL A 99 4.10 -15.45 -3.68
C VAL A 99 3.31 -16.73 -3.42
N LYS A 100 3.97 -17.68 -2.78
CA LYS A 100 3.44 -18.98 -2.36
C LYS A 100 3.50 -19.08 -0.83
N ARG A 101 2.96 -20.17 -0.28
CA ARG A 101 3.04 -20.42 1.17
C ARG A 101 4.46 -20.64 1.66
N ASP A 102 5.27 -21.31 0.84
CA ASP A 102 6.62 -21.76 1.15
C ASP A 102 7.72 -20.86 0.58
N GLY A 103 7.36 -19.76 -0.10
CA GLY A 103 8.33 -18.96 -0.84
C GLY A 103 7.76 -17.76 -1.58
N PHE A 104 8.65 -16.90 -2.06
CA PHE A 104 8.32 -15.80 -2.95
C PHE A 104 9.47 -15.56 -3.93
N GLY A 105 9.17 -14.96 -5.08
CA GLY A 105 10.17 -14.63 -6.09
C GLY A 105 9.74 -13.52 -7.03
N ALA A 106 10.72 -12.95 -7.73
CA ALA A 106 10.49 -11.99 -8.81
C ALA A 106 11.52 -12.14 -9.93
N SER A 107 11.17 -11.64 -11.12
CA SER A 107 12.06 -11.57 -12.28
C SER A 107 12.96 -10.33 -12.27
N ASP A 108 12.77 -9.42 -11.31
CA ASP A 108 13.47 -8.14 -11.20
C ASP A 108 14.02 -7.96 -9.77
N PRO A 109 15.27 -7.46 -9.60
CA PRO A 109 15.90 -7.35 -8.29
C PRO A 109 15.19 -6.35 -7.36
N ILE A 110 14.61 -5.28 -7.91
CA ILE A 110 13.91 -4.25 -7.12
C ILE A 110 12.61 -4.84 -6.57
N LEU A 111 11.83 -5.51 -7.42
CA LEU A 111 10.62 -6.19 -6.99
C LEU A 111 10.93 -7.29 -5.96
N LEU A 112 11.98 -8.08 -6.17
CA LEU A 112 12.38 -9.12 -5.23
C LEU A 112 12.77 -8.53 -3.87
N SER A 113 13.52 -7.44 -3.86
CA SER A 113 13.91 -6.73 -2.64
C SER A 113 12.70 -6.21 -1.86
N GLU A 114 11.71 -5.66 -2.56
CA GLU A 114 10.46 -5.21 -1.94
C GLU A 114 9.64 -6.35 -1.35
N LEU A 115 9.55 -7.48 -2.05
CA LEU A 115 8.91 -8.69 -1.54
C LEU A 115 9.66 -9.20 -0.31
N ASN A 116 10.98 -9.26 -0.34
CA ASN A 116 11.78 -9.71 0.80
C ASN A 116 11.59 -8.80 2.03
N ARG A 117 11.61 -7.48 1.84
CA ARG A 117 11.43 -6.49 2.90
C ARG A 117 10.07 -6.63 3.59
N HIS A 118 9.02 -6.92 2.82
CA HIS A 118 7.66 -6.94 3.32
C HIS A 118 7.17 -8.33 3.74
N ILE A 119 7.63 -9.38 3.08
CA ILE A 119 7.18 -10.76 3.28
C ILE A 119 8.22 -11.55 4.08
N GLY A 120 9.51 -11.44 3.74
CA GLY A 120 10.60 -12.12 4.45
C GLY A 120 10.68 -11.74 5.94
N ARG A 121 10.38 -10.48 6.29
CA ARG A 121 10.34 -10.03 7.69
C ARG A 121 9.14 -10.56 8.49
N LEU A 122 8.05 -10.98 7.84
CA LEU A 122 6.87 -11.52 8.53
C LEU A 122 7.12 -12.95 9.07
N SER A 123 7.98 -13.74 8.41
CA SER A 123 8.31 -15.09 8.86
C SER A 123 9.14 -15.11 10.15
N ASN A 124 10.06 -14.15 10.33
CA ASN A 124 10.80 -13.96 11.59
C ASN A 124 9.96 -13.32 12.71
N GLN A 125 8.69 -13.00 12.47
CA GLN A 125 7.78 -12.39 13.45
C GLN A 125 6.57 -13.28 13.77
N HIS A 126 6.74 -14.60 13.79
CA HIS A 126 5.80 -15.49 14.47
C HIS A 126 5.78 -15.14 15.98
N GLY A 127 4.91 -14.19 16.34
CA GLY A 127 4.74 -13.68 17.70
C GLY A 127 4.19 -12.26 17.77
N VAL A 128 4.33 -11.43 16.72
CA VAL A 128 3.64 -10.15 16.70
C VAL A 128 2.32 -10.38 15.99
N LYS A 129 1.26 -10.66 16.78
CA LYS A 129 -0.10 -10.26 16.40
C LYS A 129 0.05 -8.87 15.82
N ILE A 130 -0.10 -8.73 14.51
CA ILE A 130 -0.44 -7.46 13.92
C ILE A 130 -1.87 -7.23 14.39
N GLU A 131 -1.98 -6.79 15.64
CA GLU A 131 -3.09 -6.00 16.11
C GLU A 131 -3.15 -4.89 15.07
N VAL A 132 -4.17 -4.94 14.23
CA VAL A 132 -4.55 -3.83 13.36
C VAL A 132 -5.11 -2.76 14.30
N LYS A 133 -4.30 -2.32 15.27
CA LYS A 133 -4.59 -1.23 16.16
C LYS A 133 -4.08 0.00 15.45
N ASP A 134 -5.05 0.70 14.90
CA ASP A 134 -5.01 2.14 14.71
C ASP A 134 -4.18 2.67 13.53
N SER A 135 -4.50 2.16 12.34
CA SER A 135 -4.22 2.85 11.07
C SER A 135 -4.78 4.29 11.07
N TRP A 136 -5.84 4.54 11.83
CA TRP A 136 -6.41 5.89 12.05
C TRP A 136 -5.48 6.82 12.83
N ILE A 137 -4.78 6.34 13.86
CA ILE A 137 -3.87 7.18 14.67
C ILE A 137 -2.62 7.54 13.86
N LYS A 138 -2.09 6.61 13.05
CA LYS A 138 -0.98 6.92 12.12
C LYS A 138 -1.41 7.90 11.04
N SER A 139 -2.62 7.76 10.49
CA SER A 139 -3.18 8.71 9.52
C SER A 139 -3.39 10.10 10.15
N ALA A 140 -3.92 10.16 11.37
CA ALA A 140 -4.08 11.40 12.15
C ALA A 140 -2.73 12.06 12.47
N LYS A 141 -1.70 11.26 12.77
CA LYS A 141 -0.33 11.74 13.01
C LYS A 141 0.32 12.31 11.75
N ILE A 142 0.07 11.72 10.59
CA ILE A 142 0.56 12.23 9.29
C ILE A 142 -0.19 13.53 8.91
N LEU A 143 -1.49 13.60 9.16
CA LEU A 143 -2.31 14.81 9.01
C LEU A 143 -1.87 15.95 9.94
N SER A 144 -1.35 15.65 11.14
CA SER A 144 -0.86 16.66 12.08
C SER A 144 0.58 17.11 11.81
N MET A 145 1.41 16.32 11.12
CA MET A 145 2.79 16.73 10.83
C MET A 145 2.89 17.76 9.70
N HIS A 146 2.06 17.66 8.64
CA HIS A 146 2.12 18.59 7.52
C HIS A 146 1.48 19.96 7.84
N ARG A 147 2.24 21.05 7.66
CA ARG A 147 1.78 22.44 7.91
C ARG A 147 0.53 22.83 7.10
N GLN A 148 0.40 22.28 5.89
CA GLN A 148 -0.74 22.51 5.00
C GLN A 148 -1.97 21.70 5.42
N SER A 149 -1.80 20.45 5.84
CA SER A 149 -2.86 19.61 6.41
C SER A 149 -3.43 20.18 7.70
N ARG A 150 -2.60 20.75 8.58
CA ARG A 150 -3.07 21.45 9.79
C ARG A 150 -3.98 22.64 9.48
N ARG A 151 -3.67 23.42 8.43
CA ARG A 151 -4.53 24.54 7.99
C ARG A 151 -5.87 24.03 7.48
N ILE A 152 -5.87 23.00 6.64
CA ILE A 152 -7.10 22.40 6.10
C ILE A 152 -7.97 21.86 7.24
N LEU A 153 -7.36 21.18 8.21
CA LEU A 153 -8.06 20.60 9.37
C LEU A 153 -8.62 21.69 10.29
N LEU A 154 -7.86 22.76 10.57
CA LEU A 154 -8.35 23.90 11.33
C LEU A 154 -9.49 24.62 10.62
N VAL A 155 -9.41 24.82 9.31
CA VAL A 155 -10.48 25.45 8.52
C VAL A 155 -11.73 24.56 8.53
N ALA A 156 -11.60 23.25 8.33
CA ALA A 156 -12.75 22.34 8.41
C ALA A 156 -13.37 22.34 9.81
N LEU A 157 -12.56 22.33 10.88
CA LEU A 157 -13.03 22.36 12.25
C LEU A 157 -13.76 23.67 12.59
N LEU A 158 -13.18 24.82 12.21
CA LEU A 158 -13.73 26.15 12.52
C LEU A 158 -14.91 26.53 11.65
N PHE A 159 -14.87 26.22 10.35
CA PHE A 159 -15.87 26.70 9.40
C PHE A 159 -16.99 25.70 9.13
N ILE A 160 -16.78 24.41 9.39
CA ILE A 160 -17.81 23.39 9.15
C ILE A 160 -18.37 22.89 10.49
N ILE A 161 -17.51 22.37 11.36
CA ILE A 161 -17.96 21.64 12.56
C ILE A 161 -18.54 22.59 13.63
N LEU A 162 -17.89 23.72 13.89
CA LEU A 162 -18.33 24.69 14.90
C LEU A 162 -19.70 25.34 14.62
N PRO A 163 -19.96 25.90 13.42
CA PRO A 163 -21.26 26.50 13.14
C PRO A 163 -22.37 25.45 13.03
N THR A 164 -22.08 24.24 12.52
CA THR A 164 -23.10 23.18 12.45
C THR A 164 -23.44 22.59 13.81
N SER A 165 -22.45 22.40 14.69
CA SER A 165 -22.72 21.93 16.05
C SER A 165 -23.51 22.95 16.86
N LEU A 166 -23.17 24.24 16.73
CA LEU A 166 -23.88 25.33 17.42
C LEU A 166 -25.33 25.44 16.96
N VAL A 167 -25.58 25.40 15.64
CA VAL A 167 -26.94 25.43 15.08
C VAL A 167 -27.73 24.17 15.45
N LEU A 168 -27.09 23.00 15.46
CA LEU A 168 -27.70 21.75 15.90
C LEU A 168 -28.09 21.80 17.38
N SER A 169 -27.19 22.28 18.25
CA SER A 169 -27.48 22.45 19.68
C SER A 169 -28.64 23.41 19.91
N ILE A 170 -28.66 24.58 19.25
CA ILE A 170 -29.77 25.53 19.36
C ILE A 170 -31.07 24.91 18.85
N SER A 171 -31.03 24.16 17.75
CA SER A 171 -32.20 23.50 17.16
C SER A 171 -32.79 22.42 18.05
N LEU A 172 -31.95 21.68 18.79
CA LEU A 172 -32.38 20.66 19.74
C LEU A 172 -32.88 21.26 21.05
N THR A 173 -32.25 22.32 21.56
CA THR A 173 -32.64 22.94 22.84
C THR A 173 -33.86 23.84 22.70
N TYR A 174 -34.03 24.52 21.56
CA TYR A 174 -35.11 25.49 21.34
C TYR A 174 -35.84 25.27 20.01
N PRO A 175 -36.53 24.13 19.82
CA PRO A 175 -37.13 23.78 18.53
C PRO A 175 -38.23 24.76 18.08
N TYR A 176 -38.89 25.44 19.03
CA TYR A 176 -39.97 26.40 18.76
C TYR A 176 -39.48 27.73 18.19
N ILE A 177 -38.22 28.13 18.43
CA ILE A 177 -37.64 29.39 17.94
C ILE A 177 -37.38 29.31 16.42
N LEU A 178 -37.15 28.09 15.90
CA LEU A 178 -36.75 27.84 14.51
C LEU A 178 -37.88 27.24 13.65
N GLY A 179 -39.13 27.41 14.06
CA GLY A 179 -40.31 27.02 13.28
C GLY A 179 -40.86 25.61 13.55
N GLY A 180 -40.28 24.86 14.49
CA GLY A 180 -40.78 23.56 14.95
C GLY A 180 -40.57 22.38 14.00
N GLY A 181 -40.48 21.18 14.58
CA GLY A 181 -40.51 19.90 13.86
C GLY A 181 -39.40 19.74 12.80
N LEU A 182 -39.81 19.36 11.58
CA LEU A 182 -38.90 19.05 10.45
C LEU A 182 -38.07 20.27 9.98
N ILE A 183 -38.53 21.49 10.25
CA ILE A 183 -37.83 22.72 9.85
C ILE A 183 -36.58 22.95 10.72
N ALA A 184 -36.65 22.61 12.01
CA ALA A 184 -35.50 22.68 12.90
C ALA A 184 -34.37 21.70 12.51
N LEU A 185 -34.70 20.59 11.82
CA LEU A 185 -33.73 19.59 11.36
C LEU A 185 -33.11 19.94 10.00
N SER A 186 -33.80 20.72 9.16
CA SER A 186 -33.27 21.13 7.85
C SER A 186 -32.25 22.26 7.96
N ILE A 187 -32.36 23.12 8.98
CA ILE A 187 -31.47 24.27 9.18
C ILE A 187 -29.99 23.86 9.39
N PRO A 188 -29.64 22.88 10.25
CA PRO A 188 -28.26 22.40 10.36
C PRO A 188 -27.70 21.84 9.04
N ILE A 189 -28.54 21.18 8.24
CA ILE A 189 -28.15 20.60 6.94
C ILE A 189 -27.85 21.72 5.94
N ILE A 190 -28.70 22.74 5.89
CA ILE A 190 -28.49 23.92 5.02
C ILE A 190 -27.22 24.66 5.44
N VAL A 191 -27.01 24.88 6.74
CA VAL A 191 -25.79 25.51 7.26
C VAL A 191 -24.55 24.67 6.91
N PHE A 192 -24.61 23.35 7.03
CA PHE A 192 -23.52 22.44 6.61
C PHE A 192 -23.20 22.57 5.12
N LEU A 193 -24.21 22.60 4.26
CA LEU A 193 -24.02 22.74 2.81
C LEU A 193 -23.42 24.09 2.44
N VAL A 194 -23.95 25.19 2.98
CA VAL A 194 -23.46 26.56 2.71
C VAL A 194 -22.02 26.72 3.18
N THR A 195 -21.70 26.25 4.40
CA THR A 195 -20.34 26.31 4.95
C THR A 195 -19.36 25.42 4.19
N SER A 196 -19.79 24.23 3.74
CA SER A 196 -18.97 23.35 2.90
C SER A 196 -18.67 23.97 1.54
N ILE A 197 -19.65 24.63 0.91
CA ILE A 197 -19.46 25.35 -0.35
C ILE A 197 -18.51 26.53 -0.15
N ALA A 198 -18.68 27.31 0.92
CA ALA A 198 -17.79 28.42 1.24
C ALA A 198 -16.34 27.96 1.48
N ALA A 199 -16.15 26.87 2.24
CA ALA A 199 -14.84 26.26 2.45
C ALA A 199 -14.23 25.75 1.12
N TYR A 200 -15.03 25.10 0.27
CA TYR A 200 -14.59 24.65 -1.05
C TYR A 200 -14.12 25.82 -1.93
N LEU A 201 -14.88 26.92 -1.99
CA LEU A 201 -14.52 28.12 -2.74
C LEU A 201 -13.26 28.79 -2.19
N TYR A 202 -13.10 28.82 -0.87
CA TYR A 202 -11.89 29.31 -0.21
C TYR A 202 -10.64 28.51 -0.66
N PHE A 203 -10.70 27.17 -0.60
CA PHE A 203 -9.58 26.32 -1.03
C PHE A 203 -9.30 26.39 -2.55
N ARG A 204 -10.34 26.52 -3.37
CA ARG A 204 -10.19 26.68 -4.82
C ARG A 204 -9.50 28.00 -5.20
N ARG A 205 -9.73 29.08 -4.43
CA ARG A 205 -9.10 30.39 -4.67
C ARG A 205 -7.64 30.41 -4.21
N GLU A 206 -7.29 29.70 -3.15
CA GLU A 206 -5.90 29.64 -2.65
C GLU A 206 -5.00 28.81 -3.59
N THR A 207 -5.55 27.79 -4.24
CA THR A 207 -4.83 26.97 -5.24
C THR A 207 -4.64 27.64 -6.60
N SER A 208 -5.46 28.64 -6.97
CA SER A 208 -5.22 29.42 -8.20
C SER A 208 -4.14 30.49 -8.01
N ILE A 209 -4.06 31.10 -6.82
CA ILE A 209 -3.04 32.13 -6.49
C ILE A 209 -1.64 31.50 -6.38
N SER A 210 -1.52 30.27 -5.88
CA SER A 210 -0.22 29.58 -5.79
C SER A 210 0.36 29.17 -7.15
N ARG A 211 -0.48 28.96 -8.17
CA ARG A 211 -0.02 28.67 -9.55
C ARG A 211 0.51 29.91 -10.27
N ILE A 212 -0.03 31.09 -9.97
CA ILE A 212 0.40 32.35 -10.60
C ILE A 212 1.81 32.76 -10.09
N LYS A 213 2.15 32.46 -8.83
CA LYS A 213 3.47 32.76 -8.25
C LYS A 213 4.64 31.88 -8.71
N ILE A 214 4.41 30.86 -9.53
CA ILE A 214 5.46 29.95 -10.04
C ILE A 214 5.87 30.33 -11.47
N GLN A 215 5.22 31.33 -12.06
CA GLN A 215 5.48 31.79 -13.43
C GLN A 215 6.18 33.15 -13.55
N ASP A 216 6.53 33.76 -12.42
CA ASP A 216 7.43 34.93 -12.32
C ASP A 216 8.73 34.51 -11.61
#